data_AF-A0A2N0P695-F1
#
_entry.id   AF-A0A2N0P695-F1
#
_cell.length_a   1.000
_cell.length_b   1.000
_cell.length_c   1.000
_cell.angle_alpha   90.00
_cell.angle_beta   90.00
_cell.angle_gamma   90.00
#
_symmetry.space_group_name_H-M   'P 1'
#
loop_
_entity.id
_entity.type
_entity.pdbx_description
1 polymer ?
#
loop_
_entity_poly.entity_id
_entity_poly.type
_entity_poly.pdbx_seq_one_letter_code
_entity_poly.pdbx_strand_id
1 'polypeptide(L)'
;MTLPYLTDDCIYYILQYLQNDHSTLFKCLLVNRFWCKSTIPLLYANPFANTTEKNYLITSTLILCFNKAEIIQLKNQLGLSQINNINFDNFDKEHKPLFEYPKYLKYLKNCNNFIINFVISKWFAKYIPNLPIFCVDNIFPIFLQSILRQSRNIEQLDISLNLFYEE
;
A
#
# COMPACT_ATOMS: atom_id res chain seq x y z
N MET A 1 15.67 -24.40 -33.61
CA MET A 1 16.15 -23.09 -33.17
C MET A 1 15.57 -22.81 -31.80
N THR A 2 16.39 -22.71 -30.76
CA THR A 2 15.95 -22.23 -29.45
C THR A 2 15.78 -20.72 -29.55
N LEU A 3 14.62 -20.20 -29.14
CA LEU A 3 14.39 -18.75 -29.07
C LEU A 3 15.49 -18.12 -28.20
N PRO A 4 16.15 -17.02 -28.61
CA PRO A 4 17.11 -16.36 -27.74
C PRO A 4 16.39 -15.93 -26.45
N TYR A 5 16.82 -16.50 -25.32
CA TYR A 5 16.29 -16.17 -24.01
C TYR A 5 17.03 -14.94 -23.48
N LEU A 6 16.27 -13.93 -23.06
CA LEU A 6 16.83 -12.76 -22.41
C LEU A 6 17.17 -13.12 -20.96
N THR A 7 18.41 -12.90 -20.53
CA THR A 7 18.82 -13.21 -19.15
C THR A 7 18.02 -12.38 -18.15
N ASP A 8 17.91 -12.91 -16.93
CA ASP A 8 17.18 -12.29 -15.83
C ASP A 8 17.71 -10.88 -15.51
N ASP A 9 19.03 -10.67 -15.59
CA ASP A 9 19.68 -9.35 -15.42
C ASP A 9 19.22 -8.35 -16.48
N CYS A 10 19.16 -8.77 -17.74
CA CYS A 10 18.70 -7.90 -18.82
C CYS A 10 17.21 -7.53 -18.63
N ILE A 11 16.36 -8.47 -18.20
CA ILE A 11 14.96 -8.17 -17.86
C ILE A 11 14.90 -7.16 -16.71
N TYR A 12 15.72 -7.34 -15.68
CA TYR A 12 15.78 -6.43 -14.54
C TYR A 12 16.16 -5.00 -14.96
N TYR A 13 17.16 -4.85 -15.83
CA TYR A 13 17.52 -3.54 -16.41
C TYR A 13 16.39 -2.91 -17.22
N ILE A 14 15.65 -3.69 -18.01
CA ILE A 14 14.47 -3.19 -18.73
C ILE A 14 13.43 -2.68 -17.73
N LEU A 15 13.12 -3.45 -16.69
CA LEU A 15 12.15 -3.06 -15.67
C LEU A 15 12.58 -1.81 -14.90
N GLN A 16 13.87 -1.68 -14.56
CA GLN A 16 14.41 -0.48 -13.92
C GLN A 16 14.28 0.76 -14.81
N TYR A 17 14.53 0.63 -16.11
CA TYR A 17 14.32 1.74 -17.06
C TYR A 17 12.86 2.20 -17.08
N LEU A 18 11.93 1.28 -16.84
CA LEU A 18 10.49 1.55 -16.77
C LEU A 18 10.00 2.01 -15.39
N GLN A 19 10.88 2.23 -14.39
CA GLN A 19 10.47 2.51 -13.00
C GLN A 19 9.49 3.68 -12.83
N ASN A 20 9.55 4.68 -13.71
CA ASN A 20 8.67 5.84 -13.68
C ASN A 20 7.37 5.64 -14.46
N ASP A 21 7.29 4.64 -15.34
CA ASP A 21 6.09 4.28 -16.11
C ASP A 21 5.30 3.17 -15.41
N HIS A 22 4.53 3.55 -14.39
CA HIS A 22 3.73 2.63 -13.60
C HIS A 22 2.67 1.88 -14.43
N SER A 23 2.16 2.49 -15.50
CA SER A 23 1.16 1.87 -16.37
C SER A 23 1.78 0.69 -17.11
N THR A 24 2.99 0.87 -17.66
CA THR A 24 3.73 -0.19 -18.33
C THR A 24 4.20 -1.25 -17.34
N LEU A 25 4.71 -0.86 -16.17
CA LEU A 25 5.08 -1.82 -15.12
C LEU A 25 3.88 -2.67 -14.67
N PHE A 26 2.68 -2.10 -14.56
CA PHE A 26 1.49 -2.87 -14.22
C PHE A 26 1.19 -3.96 -15.27
N LYS A 27 1.42 -3.67 -16.55
CA LYS A 27 1.31 -4.67 -17.63
C LYS A 27 2.41 -5.73 -17.53
N CYS A 28 3.63 -5.34 -17.17
CA CYS A 28 4.75 -6.26 -16.95
C CYS A 28 4.45 -7.32 -15.87
N LEU A 29 3.63 -6.99 -14.86
CA LEU A 29 3.20 -7.96 -13.84
C LEU A 29 2.51 -9.20 -14.41
N LEU A 30 1.84 -9.05 -15.56
CA LEU A 30 0.98 -10.08 -16.14
C LEU A 30 1.71 -10.98 -17.14
N VAL A 31 3.00 -10.70 -17.42
CA VAL A 31 3.77 -11.45 -18.42
C VAL A 31 4.05 -12.88 -17.94
N ASN A 32 4.71 -13.02 -16.79
CA ASN A 32 4.94 -14.31 -16.13
C ASN A 32 5.37 -14.11 -14.66
N ARG A 33 5.59 -15.21 -13.94
CA ARG A 33 5.97 -15.21 -12.52
C ARG A 33 7.26 -14.43 -12.22
N PHE A 34 8.25 -14.48 -13.11
CA PHE A 34 9.52 -13.77 -12.92
C PHE A 34 9.31 -12.26 -13.05
N TRP A 35 8.69 -11.83 -14.16
CA TRP A 35 8.39 -10.42 -14.40
C TRP A 35 7.51 -9.83 -13.29
N CYS A 36 6.52 -10.58 -12.83
CA CYS A 36 5.71 -10.22 -11.66
C CYS A 36 6.58 -9.95 -10.43
N LYS A 37 7.39 -10.94 -10.00
CA LYS A 37 8.27 -10.82 -8.82
C LYS A 37 9.26 -9.66 -8.91
N SER A 38 9.83 -9.41 -10.09
CA SER A 38 10.82 -8.36 -10.29
C SER A 38 10.20 -6.96 -10.39
N THR A 39 8.95 -6.85 -10.82
CA THR A 39 8.26 -5.57 -11.02
C THR A 39 7.59 -5.07 -9.74
N ILE A 40 7.08 -5.94 -8.87
CA ILE A 40 6.42 -5.56 -7.62
C ILE A 40 7.27 -4.62 -6.74
N PRO A 41 8.58 -4.89 -6.52
CA PRO A 41 9.43 -3.98 -5.76
C PRO A 41 9.55 -2.57 -6.37
N LEU A 42 9.51 -2.46 -7.69
CA LEU A 42 9.59 -1.17 -8.39
C LEU A 42 8.28 -0.38 -8.25
N LEU A 43 7.13 -1.05 -8.42
CA LEU A 43 5.81 -0.44 -8.25
C LEU A 43 5.54 0.01 -6.81
N TYR A 44 5.97 -0.79 -5.83
CA TYR A 44 5.75 -0.50 -4.41
C TYR A 44 6.89 0.29 -3.76
N ALA A 45 7.89 0.73 -4.52
CA ALA A 45 8.93 1.64 -4.03
C ALA A 45 8.34 2.98 -3.56
N ASN A 46 7.33 3.49 -4.27
CA ASN A 46 6.54 4.67 -3.89
C ASN A 46 5.08 4.50 -4.35
N PRO A 47 4.26 3.70 -3.66
CA PRO A 47 2.93 3.34 -4.13
C PRO A 47 1.98 4.55 -4.17
N PHE A 48 2.26 5.61 -3.41
CA PHE A 48 1.41 6.79 -3.33
C PHE A 48 1.79 7.90 -4.32
N ALA A 49 2.87 7.76 -5.08
CA ALA A 49 3.36 8.81 -5.99
C ALA A 49 2.38 9.11 -7.13
N ASN A 50 1.79 8.06 -7.71
CA ASN A 50 0.93 8.18 -8.88
C ASN A 50 -0.53 8.05 -8.50
N THR A 51 -1.09 9.13 -7.96
CA THR A 51 -2.47 9.07 -7.50
C THR A 51 -3.48 9.05 -8.66
N THR A 52 -4.02 7.87 -8.96
CA THR A 52 -5.16 7.65 -9.88
C THR A 52 -6.46 7.31 -9.15
N GLU A 53 -7.56 7.11 -9.86
CA GLU A 53 -8.84 6.68 -9.24
C GLU A 53 -8.76 5.31 -8.54
N LYS A 54 -7.78 4.46 -8.91
CA LYS A 54 -7.65 3.09 -8.39
C LYS A 54 -6.75 2.95 -7.16
N ASN A 55 -6.23 4.05 -6.60
CA ASN A 55 -5.28 3.97 -5.48
C ASN A 55 -5.87 3.39 -4.21
N TYR A 56 -7.20 3.38 -4.05
CA TYR A 56 -7.83 2.72 -2.90
C TYR A 56 -7.39 1.25 -2.80
N LEU A 57 -7.03 0.60 -3.91
CA LEU A 57 -6.48 -0.77 -3.90
C LEU A 57 -5.15 -0.88 -3.14
N ILE A 58 -4.35 0.19 -3.08
CA ILE A 58 -3.14 0.26 -2.28
C ILE A 58 -3.51 0.17 -0.80
N THR A 59 -4.52 0.94 -0.37
CA THR A 59 -5.04 0.89 1.01
C THR A 59 -5.52 -0.53 1.36
N SER A 60 -6.30 -1.18 0.49
CA SER A 60 -6.71 -2.58 0.69
C SER A 60 -5.51 -3.51 0.88
N THR A 61 -4.48 -3.35 0.02
CA THR A 61 -3.28 -4.19 0.05
C THR A 61 -2.46 -3.98 1.33
N LEU A 62 -2.39 -2.74 1.81
CA LEU A 62 -1.71 -2.43 3.08
C LEU A 62 -2.48 -2.97 4.28
N ILE A 63 -3.82 -2.85 4.31
CA ILE A 63 -4.67 -3.44 5.36
C ILE A 63 -4.46 -4.96 5.43
N LEU A 64 -4.36 -5.64 4.28
CA LEU A 64 -4.06 -7.09 4.24
C LEU A 64 -2.71 -7.45 4.88
N CYS A 65 -1.80 -6.48 5.02
CA CYS A 65 -0.51 -6.66 5.68
C CYS A 65 -0.57 -6.34 7.19
N PHE A 66 -1.71 -5.96 7.75
CA PHE A 66 -1.82 -5.63 9.17
C PHE A 66 -1.74 -6.89 10.03
N ASN A 67 -1.21 -6.74 11.24
CA ASN A 67 -1.32 -7.79 12.26
C ASN A 67 -2.64 -7.67 13.02
N LYS A 68 -2.94 -8.66 13.86
CA LYS A 68 -4.16 -8.70 14.67
C LYS A 68 -4.34 -7.46 15.56
N ALA A 69 -3.26 -6.94 16.14
CA ALA A 69 -3.32 -5.78 17.03
C ALA A 69 -3.70 -4.50 16.26
N GLU A 70 -3.12 -4.28 15.08
CA GLU A 70 -3.42 -3.16 14.19
C GLU A 70 -4.85 -3.23 13.65
N ILE A 71 -5.33 -4.44 13.31
CA ILE A 71 -6.72 -4.65 12.91
C ILE A 71 -7.67 -4.30 14.05
N ILE A 72 -7.39 -4.74 15.28
CA ILE A 72 -8.19 -4.39 16.47
C ILE A 72 -8.18 -2.87 16.70
N GLN A 73 -7.02 -2.23 16.60
CA GLN A 73 -6.89 -0.78 16.78
C GLN A 73 -7.69 -0.01 15.71
N LEU A 74 -7.61 -0.45 14.45
CA LEU A 74 -8.38 0.12 13.35
C LEU A 74 -9.89 -0.08 13.54
N LYS A 75 -10.31 -1.27 14.02
CA LYS A 75 -11.72 -1.54 14.38
C LYS A 75 -12.19 -0.62 15.51
N ASN A 76 -11.36 -0.37 16.52
CA ASN A 76 -11.72 0.51 17.63
C ASN A 76 -11.90 1.97 17.17
N GLN A 77 -11.03 2.47 16.29
CA GLN A 77 -11.13 3.84 15.75
C GLN A 77 -12.38 4.03 14.88
N LEU A 78 -12.76 3.02 14.10
CA LEU A 78 -13.94 3.09 13.22
C LEU A 78 -15.28 2.94 13.96
N GLY A 79 -15.27 2.35 15.15
CA GLY A 79 -16.47 2.00 15.89
C GLY A 79 -17.18 0.76 15.32
N LEU A 80 -17.60 -0.15 16.21
CA LEU A 80 -18.18 -1.46 15.87
C LEU A 80 -19.38 -1.40 14.90
N SER A 81 -20.17 -0.32 14.93
CA SER A 81 -21.38 -0.18 14.10
C SER A 81 -21.10 0.14 12.62
N GLN A 82 -19.96 0.76 12.30
CA GLN A 82 -19.61 1.15 10.92
C GLN A 82 -18.86 0.03 10.18
N ILE A 83 -18.39 -0.98 10.92
CA ILE A 83 -17.56 -2.08 10.43
C ILE A 83 -18.38 -3.20 9.80
N ASN A 84 -19.67 -3.33 10.09
CA ASN A 84 -20.49 -4.43 9.56
C ASN A 84 -20.49 -4.51 8.01
N ASN A 85 -20.16 -3.41 7.32
CA ASN A 85 -20.01 -3.37 5.86
C ASN A 85 -18.61 -3.80 5.36
N ILE A 86 -17.58 -3.73 6.21
CA ILE A 86 -16.23 -4.21 5.90
C ILE A 86 -16.01 -5.52 6.63
N ASN A 87 -16.05 -6.61 5.89
CA ASN A 87 -15.82 -7.94 6.42
C ASN A 87 -14.31 -8.17 6.69
N PHE A 88 -13.75 -7.46 7.67
CA PHE A 88 -12.34 -7.60 8.10
C PHE A 88 -12.01 -9.05 8.51
N ASP A 89 -13.01 -9.81 8.95
CA ASP A 89 -12.84 -11.20 9.36
C ASP A 89 -12.50 -12.14 8.19
N ASN A 90 -12.79 -11.72 6.95
CA ASN A 90 -12.33 -12.41 5.74
C ASN A 90 -10.83 -12.15 5.45
N PHE A 91 -10.26 -11.08 5.98
CA PHE A 91 -8.83 -10.76 5.81
C PHE A 91 -7.96 -11.69 6.67
N ASP A 92 -8.44 -12.08 7.85
CA ASP A 92 -7.71 -12.95 8.78
C ASP A 92 -7.64 -14.43 8.34
N LYS A 93 -8.65 -14.92 7.60
CA LYS A 93 -8.78 -16.37 7.30
C LYS A 93 -8.40 -16.77 5.87
N GLU A 94 -8.60 -15.89 4.88
CA GLU A 94 -8.53 -16.31 3.46
C GLU A 94 -7.57 -15.47 2.60
N HIS A 95 -7.07 -14.33 3.08
CA HIS A 95 -6.40 -13.36 2.21
C HIS A 95 -5.05 -12.91 2.75
N LYS A 96 -4.07 -13.83 2.82
CA LYS A 96 -2.67 -13.42 2.97
C LYS A 96 -2.21 -12.69 1.70
N PRO A 97 -1.53 -11.54 1.82
CA PRO A 97 -1.01 -10.85 0.66
C PRO A 97 0.05 -11.74 -0.02
N LEU A 98 0.02 -11.77 -1.36
CA LEU A 98 0.95 -12.58 -2.16
C LEU A 98 2.42 -12.19 -1.93
N PHE A 99 2.63 -10.92 -1.59
CA PHE A 99 3.93 -10.36 -1.26
C PHE A 99 3.85 -9.56 0.03
N GLU A 100 5.00 -9.38 0.68
CA GLU A 100 5.13 -8.49 1.83
C GLU A 100 5.31 -7.05 1.35
N TYR A 101 4.26 -6.49 0.75
CA TYR A 101 4.30 -5.20 0.06
C TYR A 101 4.98 -4.07 0.83
N PRO A 102 4.76 -3.91 2.17
CA PRO A 102 5.44 -2.88 2.92
C PRO A 102 6.97 -2.97 2.91
N LYS A 103 7.56 -4.16 2.72
CA LYS A 103 9.03 -4.32 2.64
C LYS A 103 9.64 -3.62 1.43
N TYR A 104 8.86 -3.40 0.39
CA TYR A 104 9.34 -2.76 -0.84
C TYR A 104 9.24 -1.24 -0.81
N LEU A 105 8.60 -0.66 0.21
CA LEU A 105 8.54 0.78 0.38
C LEU A 105 9.95 1.36 0.57
N LYS A 106 10.32 2.27 -0.33
CA LYS A 106 11.58 3.00 -0.31
C LYS A 106 11.38 4.48 -0.05
N TYR A 107 10.31 5.05 -0.62
CA TYR A 107 10.03 6.46 -0.55
C TYR A 107 8.67 6.68 0.09
N LEU A 108 8.72 7.32 1.26
CA LEU A 108 7.59 7.99 1.89
C LEU A 108 7.87 9.50 1.88
N LYS A 109 8.40 10.00 0.75
CA LYS A 109 8.72 11.41 0.51
C LYS A 109 7.61 12.06 -0.30
N ASN A 110 7.27 13.30 0.01
CA ASN A 110 6.29 14.11 -0.74
C ASN A 110 4.85 13.58 -0.73
N CYS A 111 4.59 12.56 0.07
CA CYS A 111 3.26 12.28 0.55
C CYS A 111 2.95 13.35 1.58
N ASN A 112 2.47 14.53 1.15
CA ASN A 112 1.73 15.38 2.08
C ASN A 112 0.81 14.44 2.84
N ASN A 113 0.75 14.48 4.18
CA ASN A 113 -0.22 13.66 4.93
C ASN A 113 -1.58 13.64 4.23
N PHE A 114 -1.94 14.76 3.59
CA PHE A 114 -3.00 14.93 2.62
C PHE A 114 -3.15 13.82 1.55
N ILE A 115 -2.12 13.43 0.79
CA ILE A 115 -2.24 12.43 -0.29
C ILE A 115 -2.56 11.04 0.27
N ILE A 116 -1.82 10.59 1.28
CA ILE A 116 -2.09 9.28 1.87
C ILE A 116 -3.42 9.31 2.61
N ASN A 117 -3.71 10.35 3.39
CA ASN A 117 -5.02 10.56 4.01
C ASN A 117 -6.11 10.55 2.95
N PHE A 118 -5.91 11.20 1.80
CA PHE A 118 -6.88 11.21 0.72
C PHE A 118 -7.10 9.83 0.12
N VAL A 119 -6.04 9.05 -0.09
CA VAL A 119 -6.14 7.66 -0.61
C VAL A 119 -6.83 6.74 0.40
N ILE A 120 -6.53 6.89 1.69
CA ILE A 120 -7.18 6.18 2.80
C ILE A 120 -8.66 6.61 2.92
N SER A 121 -8.94 7.91 2.92
CA SER A 121 -10.29 8.50 2.92
C SER A 121 -11.12 7.99 1.75
N LYS A 122 -10.56 7.93 0.53
CA LYS A 122 -11.26 7.39 -0.64
C LYS A 122 -11.61 5.93 -0.48
N TRP A 123 -10.71 5.14 0.12
CA TRP A 123 -11.01 3.76 0.44
C TRP A 123 -12.17 3.67 1.42
N PHE A 124 -12.11 4.42 2.53
CA PHE A 124 -13.20 4.44 3.49
C PHE A 124 -14.51 4.94 2.90
N ALA A 125 -14.53 6.03 2.14
CA ALA A 125 -15.74 6.53 1.49
C ALA A 125 -16.40 5.49 0.57
N LYS A 126 -15.60 4.59 -0.04
CA LYS A 126 -16.11 3.51 -0.89
C LYS A 126 -16.82 2.41 -0.09
N TYR A 127 -16.34 2.08 1.10
CA TYR A 127 -16.85 0.95 1.90
C TYR A 127 -17.71 1.39 3.11
N ILE A 128 -17.54 2.63 3.56
CA ILE A 128 -18.24 3.31 4.66
C ILE A 128 -18.60 4.73 4.18
N PRO A 129 -19.72 4.91 3.47
CA PRO A 129 -20.10 6.20 2.88
C PRO A 129 -20.35 7.32 3.91
N ASN A 130 -20.64 6.97 5.16
CA ASN A 130 -20.97 7.92 6.24
C ASN A 130 -19.84 8.12 7.27
N LEU A 131 -18.58 7.76 6.93
CA LEU A 131 -17.47 7.91 7.87
C LEU A 131 -17.17 9.41 8.10
N PRO A 132 -17.15 9.89 9.37
CA PRO A 132 -16.73 11.26 9.66
C PRO A 132 -15.28 11.49 9.24
N ILE A 133 -14.99 12.62 8.59
CA ILE A 133 -13.64 12.96 8.10
C ILE A 133 -12.59 12.92 9.23
N PHE A 134 -12.96 13.39 10.42
CA PHE A 134 -12.10 13.39 11.62
C PHE A 134 -11.63 11.97 12.03
N CYS A 135 -12.39 10.94 11.70
CA CYS A 135 -12.00 9.56 11.99
C CYS A 135 -10.80 9.12 11.14
N VAL A 136 -10.64 9.67 9.93
CA VAL A 136 -9.51 9.33 9.05
C VAL A 136 -8.19 9.84 9.61
N ASP A 137 -8.18 11.02 10.24
CA ASP A 137 -6.98 11.60 10.82
C ASP A 137 -6.41 10.70 11.94
N ASN A 138 -7.28 10.06 12.74
CA ASN A 138 -6.89 9.10 13.77
C ASN A 138 -6.48 7.72 13.22
N ILE A 139 -6.91 7.40 12.00
CA ILE A 139 -6.59 6.12 11.36
C ILE A 139 -5.21 6.16 10.69
N PHE A 140 -4.81 7.31 10.17
CA PHE A 140 -3.53 7.45 9.46
C PHE A 140 -2.31 6.99 10.28
N PRO A 141 -2.16 7.33 11.58
CA PRO A 141 -1.06 6.83 12.40
C PRO A 141 -0.96 5.29 12.43
N ILE A 142 -2.08 4.57 12.39
CA ILE A 142 -2.12 3.10 12.37
C ILE A 142 -1.50 2.56 11.08
N PHE A 143 -1.86 3.15 9.94
CA PHE A 143 -1.27 2.79 8.64
C PHE A 143 0.22 3.05 8.62
N LEU A 144 0.64 4.22 9.09
CA LEU A 144 2.03 4.60 9.14
C LEU A 144 2.83 3.67 10.05
N GLN A 145 2.33 3.37 11.26
CA GLN A 145 2.95 2.44 12.19
C GLN A 145 3.11 1.04 11.57
N SER A 146 2.07 0.53 10.91
CA SER A 146 2.10 -0.78 10.24
C SER A 146 3.10 -0.84 9.09
N ILE A 147 3.16 0.23 8.29
CA ILE A 147 4.16 0.40 7.23
C ILE A 147 5.55 0.38 7.84
N LEU A 148 5.84 1.27 8.79
CA LEU A 148 7.17 1.42 9.39
C LEU A 148 7.66 0.13 10.06
N ARG A 149 6.77 -0.61 10.73
CA ARG A 149 7.10 -1.90 11.36
C ARG A 149 7.61 -2.92 10.35
N GLN A 150 7.04 -2.93 9.14
CA GLN A 150 7.30 -3.98 8.14
C GLN A 150 8.36 -3.57 7.12
N SER A 151 8.50 -2.27 6.88
CA SER A 151 9.50 -1.71 6.00
C SER A 151 10.92 -2.05 6.48
N ARG A 152 11.82 -2.32 5.53
CA ARG A 152 13.22 -2.65 5.83
C ARG A 152 14.23 -1.70 5.21
N ASN A 153 13.88 -1.08 4.08
CA ASN A 153 14.80 -0.32 3.24
C ASN A 153 14.21 1.05 2.87
N ILE A 154 13.69 1.78 3.85
CA ILE A 154 13.20 3.15 3.62
C ILE A 154 14.43 4.02 3.33
N GLU A 155 14.51 4.53 2.11
CA GLU A 155 15.57 5.44 1.67
C GLU A 155 15.23 6.90 2.01
N GLN A 156 13.94 7.26 2.00
CA GLN A 156 13.47 8.60 2.34
C GLN A 156 12.14 8.55 3.10
N LEU A 157 12.09 9.28 4.21
CA LEU A 157 10.95 9.36 5.12
C LEU A 157 10.64 10.82 5.43
N ASP A 158 9.45 11.28 5.10
CA ASP A 158 8.98 12.63 5.42
C ASP A 158 7.60 12.53 6.11
N ILE A 159 7.59 12.65 7.44
CA ILE A 159 6.38 12.52 8.27
C ILE A 159 6.24 13.78 9.12
N SER A 160 5.03 14.35 9.17
CA SER A 160 4.72 15.42 10.14
C SER A 160 4.68 14.86 11.56
N LEU A 161 5.47 15.44 12.47
CA LEU A 161 5.54 15.03 13.88
C LEU A 161 4.20 15.19 14.61
N ASN A 162 3.33 16.10 14.15
CA ASN A 162 2.02 16.38 14.74
C ASN A 162 1.06 15.16 14.73
N LEU A 163 1.41 14.09 14.01
CA LEU A 163 0.64 12.85 13.95
C LEU A 163 0.81 11.95 15.18
N PHE A 164 1.84 12.20 16.00
CA PHE A 164 2.16 11.39 17.18
C PHE A 164 1.96 12.16 18.50
N TYR A 165 1.60 13.44 18.42
CA TYR A 165 1.32 14.29 19.57
C TYR A 165 -0.11 14.82 19.44
N GLU A 166 -1.03 14.20 20.17
CA GLU A 166 -2.31 14.84 20.51
C GLU A 166 -2.01 15.84 21.65
N GLU A 167 -2.16 17.14 21.38
CA GLU A 167 -2.27 18.16 22.44
C GLU A 167 -3.68 18.17 23.03
#